data_AF-A0A961HZY7-F1
#
_entry.id   AF-A0A961HZY7-F1
#
_cell.length_a   1.000
_cell.length_b   1.000
_cell.length_c   1.000
_cell.angle_alpha   90.00
_cell.angle_beta   90.00
_cell.angle_gamma   90.00
#
_symmetry.space_group_name_H-M   'P 1'
#
loop_
_entity.id
_entity.type
_entity.pdbx_description
1 polymer ?
#
loop_
_entity_poly.entity_id
_entity_poly.type
_entity_poly.pdbx_seq_one_letter_code
_entity_poly.pdbx_strand_id
1 'polypeptide(L)'
;GVPRVLSHPNAPVCHIVGFGDSSVDYILRFWIVDPTKGLTNIRGNVFLALWDAFRENGISIPFPQREVRMIDDPETARHPPPMPEKPA
;
A
#
# COMPACT_ATOMS: atom_id res chain seq x y z
N GLY A 1 -18.09 13.72 0.47
CA GLY A 1 -18.65 12.76 -0.52
C GLY A 1 -18.37 13.25 -1.93
N VAL A 2 -18.22 12.36 -2.91
CA VAL A 2 -17.80 12.74 -4.28
C VAL A 2 -19.03 13.00 -5.17
N PRO A 3 -19.15 14.18 -5.81
CA PRO A 3 -20.25 14.48 -6.72
C PRO A 3 -20.36 13.45 -7.85
N ARG A 4 -21.59 13.11 -8.27
CA ARG A 4 -21.94 12.09 -9.27
C ARG A 4 -21.86 10.63 -8.82
N VAL A 5 -21.25 10.32 -7.67
CA VAL A 5 -21.32 8.98 -7.07
C VAL A 5 -22.68 8.79 -6.41
N LEU A 6 -23.38 7.70 -6.75
CA LEU A 6 -24.67 7.38 -6.17
C LEU A 6 -24.53 6.87 -4.73
N SER A 7 -25.41 7.35 -3.86
CA SER A 7 -25.45 6.95 -2.43
C SER A 7 -26.65 6.06 -2.12
N HIS A 8 -27.77 6.22 -2.84
CA HIS A 8 -28.97 5.41 -2.71
C HIS A 8 -29.67 5.28 -4.07
N PRO A 9 -30.23 4.10 -4.43
CA PRO A 9 -30.14 2.82 -3.72
C PRO A 9 -28.78 2.13 -3.90
N ASN A 10 -27.93 2.65 -4.78
CA ASN A 10 -26.67 2.05 -5.19
C ASN A 10 -25.45 2.65 -4.45
N ALA A 11 -25.42 2.47 -3.12
CA ALA A 11 -24.29 2.94 -2.30
C ALA A 11 -22.95 2.33 -2.74
N PRO A 12 -21.81 3.03 -2.54
CA PRO A 12 -20.49 2.46 -2.76
C PRO A 12 -20.27 1.25 -1.84
N VAL A 13 -19.64 0.21 -2.38
CA VAL A 13 -19.36 -1.03 -1.66
C VAL A 13 -17.87 -1.31 -1.70
N CYS A 14 -17.29 -1.62 -0.55
CA CYS A 14 -15.89 -1.98 -0.40
C CYS A 14 -15.79 -3.38 0.21
N HIS A 15 -14.97 -4.25 -0.39
CA HIS A 15 -14.70 -5.60 0.13
C HIS A 15 -13.23 -5.92 0.07
N ILE A 16 -12.77 -6.71 1.04
CA ILE A 16 -11.47 -7.40 0.95
C ILE A 16 -11.58 -8.45 -0.14
N VAL A 17 -10.60 -8.48 -1.02
CA VAL A 17 -10.50 -9.47 -2.10
C VAL A 17 -9.34 -10.43 -1.93
N GLY A 18 -8.41 -10.12 -1.03
CA GLY A 18 -7.28 -10.97 -0.73
C GLY A 18 -6.33 -10.36 0.29
N PHE A 19 -5.32 -11.15 0.61
CA PHE A 19 -4.16 -10.75 1.41
C PHE A 19 -2.93 -10.95 0.53
N GLY A 20 -2.27 -9.85 0.17
CA GLY A 20 -1.01 -9.88 -0.57
C GLY A 20 0.19 -10.07 0.35
N ASP A 21 1.38 -10.20 -0.24
CA ASP A 21 2.63 -10.44 0.50
C ASP A 21 2.95 -9.35 1.55
N SER A 22 2.44 -8.13 1.36
CA SER A 22 2.59 -7.01 2.30
C SER A 22 1.37 -6.07 2.30
N SER A 23 0.18 -6.56 1.94
CA SER A 23 -1.04 -5.74 1.81
C SER A 23 -2.31 -6.51 2.16
N VAL A 24 -3.35 -5.76 2.54
CA VAL A 24 -4.74 -6.24 2.47
C VAL A 24 -5.35 -5.60 1.24
N ASP A 25 -5.83 -6.41 0.31
CA ASP A 25 -6.30 -5.92 -0.98
C ASP A 25 -7.81 -5.68 -0.92
N TYR A 26 -8.22 -4.48 -1.32
CA TYR A 26 -9.62 -4.06 -1.33
C TYR A 26 -10.09 -3.73 -2.75
N ILE A 27 -11.35 -4.06 -3.04
CA ILE A 27 -12.06 -3.54 -4.22
C ILE A 27 -13.18 -2.61 -3.78
N LEU A 28 -13.12 -1.36 -4.24
CA LEU A 28 -14.17 -0.36 -4.12
C LEU A 28 -15.00 -0.29 -5.41
N ARG A 29 -16.30 -0.59 -5.31
CA ARG A 29 -17.27 -0.48 -6.41
C ARG A 29 -18.26 0.63 -6.12
N PHE A 30 -18.57 1.43 -7.11
CA PHE A 30 -19.53 2.53 -6.99
C PHE A 30 -20.24 2.79 -8.31
N TRP A 31 -21.44 3.35 -8.22
CA TRP A 31 -22.27 3.71 -9.37
C TRP A 31 -22.23 5.22 -9.60
N ILE A 32 -22.42 5.64 -10.85
CA ILE A 32 -22.45 7.06 -11.22
C ILE A 32 -23.73 7.41 -11.96
N VAL A 33 -24.21 8.64 -11.77
CA VAL A 33 -25.47 9.13 -12.37
C VAL A 33 -25.40 9.32 -13.89
N ASP A 34 -24.24 9.69 -14.41
CA ASP A 34 -24.08 10.13 -15.80
C ASP A 34 -22.76 9.61 -16.36
N PRO A 35 -22.75 8.45 -17.03
CA PRO A 35 -21.53 7.88 -17.61
C PRO A 35 -21.05 8.65 -18.86
N THR A 36 -21.92 9.44 -19.50
CA THR A 36 -21.63 10.10 -20.78
C THR A 36 -20.70 11.31 -20.64
N LYS A 37 -20.70 11.98 -19.48
CA LYS A 37 -19.80 13.11 -19.17
C LYS A 37 -18.36 12.71 -18.78
N GLY A 38 -17.93 11.53 -19.20
CA GLY A 38 -16.59 11.02 -18.97
C GLY A 38 -16.40 10.37 -17.59
N LEU A 39 -15.58 9.31 -17.59
CA LEU A 39 -15.31 8.43 -16.46
C LEU A 39 -13.99 8.75 -15.74
N THR A 40 -13.02 9.34 -16.43
CA THR A 40 -11.67 9.58 -15.89
C THR A 40 -11.69 10.54 -14.70
N ASN A 41 -12.40 11.67 -14.84
CA ASN A 41 -12.46 12.70 -13.81
C ASN A 41 -13.11 12.19 -12.52
N ILE A 42 -14.16 11.37 -12.63
CA ILE A 42 -14.85 10.86 -11.44
C ILE A 42 -14.00 9.83 -10.70
N ARG A 43 -13.28 8.96 -11.41
CA ARG A 43 -12.36 8.00 -10.81
C ARG A 43 -11.25 8.73 -10.04
N GLY A 44 -10.64 9.76 -10.64
CA GLY A 44 -9.63 10.59 -9.97
C GLY A 44 -10.15 11.24 -8.68
N ASN A 45 -11.33 11.85 -8.73
CA ASN A 45 -11.95 12.46 -7.55
C ASN A 45 -12.22 11.45 -6.43
N VAL A 46 -12.61 10.22 -6.77
CA VAL A 46 -12.80 9.13 -5.78
C VAL A 46 -11.46 8.73 -5.16
N PHE A 47 -10.39 8.59 -5.94
CA PHE A 47 -9.07 8.29 -5.39
C PHE A 47 -8.53 9.38 -4.47
N LEU A 48 -8.71 10.66 -4.83
CA LEU A 48 -8.31 11.77 -3.97
C LEU A 48 -9.10 11.80 -2.66
N ALA A 49 -10.43 11.62 -2.73
CA ALA A 49 -11.25 11.53 -1.53
C ALA A 49 -10.86 10.35 -0.62
N LEU A 50 -10.46 9.21 -1.21
CA LEU A 50 -9.96 8.07 -0.44
C LEU A 50 -8.61 8.37 0.21
N TRP A 51 -7.71 9.04 -0.51
CA TRP A 51 -6.41 9.48 0.00
C TRP A 51 -6.55 10.43 1.18
N ASP A 52 -7.42 11.44 1.07
CA ASP A 52 -7.69 12.39 2.15
C ASP A 52 -8.28 11.66 3.37
N ALA A 53 -9.25 10.78 3.16
CA ALA A 53 -9.84 9.98 4.23
C ALA A 53 -8.82 9.07 4.93
N PHE A 54 -7.91 8.44 4.18
CA PHE A 54 -6.84 7.63 4.78
C PHE A 54 -5.91 8.48 5.64
N ARG A 55 -5.50 9.65 5.14
CA ARG A 55 -4.65 10.57 5.90
C ARG A 55 -5.32 11.06 7.18
N GLU A 56 -6.59 11.44 7.11
CA GLU A 56 -7.37 11.89 8.28
C GLU A 56 -7.51 10.80 9.36
N ASN A 57 -7.56 9.53 8.94
CA ASN A 57 -7.67 8.39 9.85
C ASN A 57 -6.31 7.77 10.23
N GLY A 58 -5.19 8.38 9.83
CA GLY A 58 -3.84 7.88 10.13
C GLY A 58 -3.50 6.56 9.43
N ILE A 59 -4.18 6.22 8.34
CA ILE A 59 -3.94 5.02 7.54
C ILE A 59 -2.80 5.31 6.55
N SER A 60 -1.68 4.62 6.72
CA SER A 60 -0.56 4.65 5.77
C SER A 60 -0.65 3.51 4.76
N ILE A 61 -0.37 3.79 3.49
CA ILE A 61 -0.25 2.75 2.46
C ILE A 61 1.15 2.11 2.58
N PRO A 62 1.25 0.79 2.80
CA PRO A 62 2.54 0.14 2.98
C PRO A 62 3.31 0.11 1.66
N PHE A 63 4.61 0.39 1.71
CA PHE A 63 5.54 0.05 0.64
C PHE A 63 5.94 -1.43 0.75
N PRO A 64 6.33 -2.10 -0.35
CA PRO A 64 6.86 -3.46 -0.30
C PRO A 64 7.98 -3.56 0.74
N GLN A 65 7.80 -4.44 1.73
CA GLN A 65 8.79 -4.64 2.79
C GLN A 65 9.72 -5.78 2.39
N ARG A 66 11.03 -5.57 2.54
CA ARG A 66 12.02 -6.63 2.40
C ARG A 66 12.87 -6.72 3.66
N GLU A 67 12.72 -7.81 4.39
CA GLU A 67 13.60 -8.14 5.52
C GLU A 67 14.82 -8.89 5.00
N VAL A 68 16.02 -8.39 5.31
CA VAL A 68 17.28 -9.10 5.06
C VAL A 68 17.85 -9.52 6.40
N ARG A 69 17.95 -10.83 6.62
CA ARG A 69 18.65 -11.38 7.79
C ARG A 69 20.05 -11.79 7.38
N MET A 70 21.06 -11.24 8.07
CA MET A 70 22.40 -11.81 8.02
C MET A 70 22.37 -13.10 8.83
N ILE A 71 22.60 -14.21 8.16
CA ILE A 71 22.87 -15.48 8.80
C ILE A 71 24.39 -15.53 8.89
N ASP A 72 24.93 -15.55 10.12
CA ASP A 72 26.37 -15.69 10.30
C ASP A 72 26.82 -17.00 9.63
N ASP A 73 27.70 -16.89 8.65
CA ASP A 73 28.32 -18.06 8.06
C ASP A 73 29.27 -18.65 9.11
N PRO A 74 29.13 -19.93 9.50
CA PRO A 74 30.08 -20.57 10.40
C PRO A 74 31.52 -20.52 9.88
N GLU A 75 31.74 -20.29 8.59
CA GLU A 75 33.08 -20.05 8.02
C GLU A 75 33.66 -18.68 8.41
N THR A 76 32.85 -17.62 8.45
CA THR A 76 33.29 -16.28 8.91
C THR A 76 33.54 -16.25 10.41
N ALA A 77 32.80 -17.05 11.19
CA ALA A 77 33.07 -17.26 12.61
C ALA A 77 34.36 -18.07 12.86
N ARG A 78 34.78 -18.92 11.90
CA ARG A 78 35.98 -19.77 12.00
C ARG A 78 37.26 -19.07 11.58
N HIS A 79 37.19 -18.00 10.77
CA HIS A 79 38.36 -17.24 10.36
C HIS A 79 38.27 -15.79 10.86
N PRO A 80 38.76 -15.51 12.08
CA PRO A 80 38.80 -14.14 12.57
C PRO A 80 39.69 -13.29 11.63
N PRO A 81 39.33 -12.01 11.41
CA PRO A 81 40.14 -11.12 10.58
C PRO A 81 41.58 -11.06 11.13
N PRO A 82 42.60 -10.99 10.27
CA PRO A 82 43.99 -10.88 10.71
C PRO A 82 44.14 -9.62 11.57
N MET A 83 44.77 -9.78 12.73
CA MET A 83 45.00 -8.66 13.65
C MET A 83 45.83 -7.58 12.94
N PRO A 84 45.58 -6.29 13.19
CA PRO A 84 46.40 -5.23 12.63
C PRO A 84 47.85 -5.44 13.06
N GLU A 85 48.77 -5.55 12.10
CA GLU A 85 50.20 -5.64 12.37
C GLU A 85 50.63 -4.43 13.21
N LYS A 86 51.25 -4.71 14.35
CA LYS A 86 51.80 -3.64 15.19
C LYS A 86 52.89 -2.91 14.41
N PRO A 87 52.83 -1.57 14.33
CA PRO A 87 53.93 -0.80 13.78
C PRO A 87 55.20 -1.02 14.62
N ALA A 88 56.33 -1.14 13.92
CA ALA A 88 57.67 -1.37 14.48
C ALA A 88 58.20 -0.19 15.30
#